data_AF-A0A4D6H9M8-F1
#
_entry.id   AF-A0A4D6H9M8-F1
#
_cell.length_a   1.000
_cell.length_b   1.000
_cell.length_c   1.000
_cell.angle_alpha   90.00
_cell.angle_beta   90.00
_cell.angle_gamma   90.00
#
_symmetry.space_group_name_H-M   'P 1'
#
loop_
_entity.id
_entity.type
_entity.pdbx_description
1 polymer ?
#
loop_
_entity_poly.entity_id
_entity_poly.type
_entity_poly.pdbx_seq_one_letter_code
_entity_poly.pdbx_strand_id
1 'polypeptide(L)'
;MGSSGSSTGDGDERVPTDERDSASEADDLSTEQLREQVEQKYDFENFGPREMDEMSAEEWEAAFDPDSWITGPELLDRVEADLKQRVLDRDVFARIERHEDYLLAYSDTGFAVVYPDGSVQGEGTVLRDVKPTIALCSMDDYDVPDVPEGEILPKPQEIPEGGTELGNWMLQIVAFAQVAAGLGLLGAGVFFNRGIIAIVAGVFFLVIAVGLFFTVANARLSDRFRAEEFRERLRAMNVESGERPDFLPVDEDGQIVDDQIDDEEAVLPPREDPDGA
;
A
#
# COMPACT_ATOMS: atom_id res chain seq x y z
N MET A 1 -44.85 -33.62 -53.03
CA MET A 1 -45.25 -32.20 -52.80
C MET A 1 -44.10 -31.34 -53.31
N GLY A 2 -44.36 -30.45 -54.30
CA GLY A 2 -43.48 -29.40 -54.87
C GLY A 2 -42.22 -29.89 -55.61
N SER A 3 -42.14 -29.92 -56.95
CA SER A 3 -41.99 -28.81 -57.93
C SER A 3 -40.86 -27.84 -57.59
N SER A 4 -39.73 -27.91 -58.32
CA SER A 4 -39.31 -27.02 -59.45
C SER A 4 -38.70 -25.70 -58.96
N GLY A 5 -37.65 -25.11 -59.51
CA GLY A 5 -36.74 -25.38 -60.64
C GLY A 5 -35.55 -24.40 -60.50
N SER A 6 -34.36 -24.73 -60.99
CA SER A 6 -33.80 -24.21 -62.25
C SER A 6 -33.41 -22.71 -62.27
N SER A 7 -32.09 -22.44 -62.36
CA SER A 7 -31.42 -21.62 -63.41
C SER A 7 -30.41 -20.57 -62.90
N THR A 8 -29.14 -20.81 -63.25
CA THR A 8 -28.17 -19.96 -63.98
C THR A 8 -28.20 -18.42 -63.93
N GLY A 9 -27.00 -17.82 -63.80
CA GLY A 9 -26.59 -16.48 -64.29
C GLY A 9 -25.84 -15.67 -63.23
N ASP A 10 -24.49 -15.57 -63.25
CA ASP A 10 -23.65 -14.61 -64.01
C ASP A 10 -23.84 -13.14 -63.60
N GLY A 11 -22.76 -12.46 -63.19
CA GLY A 11 -22.78 -11.02 -62.92
C GLY A 11 -21.72 -10.54 -61.93
N ASP A 12 -20.59 -10.11 -62.47
CA ASP A 12 -19.50 -9.32 -61.88
C ASP A 12 -19.98 -8.08 -61.09
N GLU A 13 -19.50 -7.93 -59.84
CA GLU A 13 -19.34 -6.61 -59.22
C GLU A 13 -18.22 -6.70 -58.15
N ARG A 14 -16.97 -6.54 -58.60
CA ARG A 14 -15.87 -6.17 -57.71
C ARG A 14 -16.09 -4.72 -57.26
N VAL A 15 -16.50 -4.55 -56.01
CA VAL A 15 -16.38 -3.26 -55.34
C VAL A 15 -14.90 -3.11 -54.93
N PRO A 16 -14.15 -2.10 -55.41
CA PRO A 16 -12.86 -1.79 -54.84
C PRO A 16 -13.14 -1.03 -53.54
N THR A 17 -13.00 -1.70 -52.39
CA THR A 17 -12.81 -0.98 -51.12
C THR A 17 -11.39 -0.46 -51.11
N ASP A 18 -11.30 0.78 -51.58
CA ASP A 18 -10.18 1.69 -51.38
C ASP A 18 -10.17 2.10 -49.90
N GLU A 19 -9.64 1.24 -49.04
CA GLU A 19 -9.35 1.53 -47.62
C GLU A 19 -7.92 1.06 -47.29
N ARG A 20 -7.00 1.29 -48.22
CA ARG A 20 -5.55 1.24 -47.97
C ARG A 20 -5.01 2.66 -48.04
N ASP A 21 -5.35 3.48 -47.05
CA ASP A 21 -4.72 4.80 -46.87
C ASP A 21 -4.80 5.32 -45.42
N SER A 22 -4.68 4.42 -44.44
CA SER A 22 -4.49 4.82 -43.03
C SER A 22 -3.58 3.88 -42.23
N ALA A 23 -2.94 2.91 -42.89
CA ALA A 23 -2.03 1.95 -42.26
C ALA A 23 -0.55 2.19 -42.64
N SER A 24 -0.24 3.29 -43.34
CA SER A 24 1.12 3.61 -43.79
C SER A 24 1.70 4.87 -43.14
N GLU A 25 1.04 5.44 -42.13
CA GLU A 25 1.56 6.56 -41.34
C GLU A 25 2.01 6.16 -39.93
N ALA A 26 1.82 4.90 -39.53
CA ALA A 26 2.25 4.39 -38.22
C ALA A 26 3.72 3.92 -38.19
N ASP A 27 4.30 3.54 -39.34
CA ASP A 27 5.64 2.94 -39.44
C ASP A 27 6.82 3.93 -39.24
N ASP A 28 6.55 5.23 -39.06
CA ASP A 28 7.59 6.28 -38.98
C ASP A 28 7.46 7.20 -37.73
N LEU A 29 6.61 6.82 -36.77
CA LEU A 29 6.48 7.57 -35.51
C LEU A 29 7.55 7.09 -34.52
N SER A 30 8.24 8.04 -33.87
CA SER A 30 9.08 7.71 -32.72
C SER A 30 8.22 7.23 -31.54
N THR A 31 8.78 6.39 -30.65
CA THR A 31 8.08 5.85 -29.47
C THR A 31 7.38 6.96 -28.66
N GLU A 32 8.03 8.11 -28.49
CA GLU A 32 7.47 9.28 -27.80
C GLU A 32 6.23 9.86 -28.50
N GLN A 33 6.24 9.94 -29.83
CA GLN A 33 5.09 10.43 -30.61
C GLN A 33 3.94 9.42 -30.60
N LEU A 34 4.26 8.13 -30.52
CA LEU A 34 3.27 7.08 -30.37
C LEU A 34 2.64 7.15 -28.97
N ARG A 35 3.45 7.39 -27.93
CA ARG A 35 2.99 7.60 -26.55
C ARG A 35 2.02 8.78 -26.44
N GLU A 36 2.38 9.95 -26.98
CA GLU A 36 1.52 11.13 -26.93
C GLU A 36 0.16 10.89 -27.64
N GLN A 37 0.16 10.10 -28.72
CA GLN A 37 -1.07 9.72 -29.42
C GLN A 37 -1.92 8.73 -28.61
N VAL A 38 -1.29 7.80 -27.91
CA VAL A 38 -1.97 6.83 -27.05
C VAL A 38 -2.59 7.53 -25.84
N GLU A 39 -1.89 8.46 -25.20
CA GLU A 39 -2.39 9.30 -24.12
C GLU A 39 -3.59 10.17 -24.53
N GLN A 40 -3.65 10.58 -25.80
CA GLN A 40 -4.81 11.29 -26.33
C GLN A 40 -5.98 10.35 -26.68
N LYS A 41 -5.68 9.11 -27.08
CA LYS A 41 -6.67 8.13 -27.55
C LYS A 41 -7.39 7.43 -26.39
N TYR A 42 -6.69 7.16 -25.29
CA TYR A 42 -7.21 6.40 -24.15
C TYR A 42 -7.29 7.24 -22.88
N ASP A 43 -8.35 7.04 -22.09
CA ASP A 43 -8.48 7.58 -20.74
C ASP A 43 -7.88 6.59 -19.74
N PHE A 44 -6.63 6.83 -19.33
CA PHE A 44 -5.91 5.96 -18.40
C PHE A 44 -6.54 5.91 -16.99
N GLU A 45 -7.33 6.90 -16.57
CA GLU A 45 -8.02 6.88 -15.27
C GLU A 45 -9.19 5.88 -15.24
N ASN A 46 -9.82 5.64 -16.39
CA ASN A 46 -10.94 4.69 -16.54
C ASN A 46 -10.57 3.48 -17.41
N PHE A 47 -9.28 3.17 -17.52
CA PHE A 47 -8.78 2.10 -18.36
C PHE A 47 -9.14 0.72 -17.81
N GLY A 48 -9.71 -0.14 -18.66
CA GLY A 48 -10.21 -1.45 -18.26
C GLY A 48 -9.90 -2.56 -19.26
N PRO A 49 -10.39 -3.79 -19.01
CA PRO A 49 -10.09 -4.96 -19.84
C PRO A 49 -10.53 -4.85 -21.30
N ARG A 50 -11.48 -3.97 -21.61
CA ARG A 50 -11.95 -3.76 -22.99
C ARG A 50 -10.97 -2.90 -23.76
N GLU A 51 -10.48 -1.84 -23.14
CA GLU A 51 -9.47 -0.95 -23.70
C GLU A 51 -8.14 -1.69 -23.88
N MET A 52 -7.82 -2.64 -22.98
CA MET A 52 -6.68 -3.56 -23.15
C MET A 52 -6.78 -4.44 -24.41
N ASP A 53 -7.97 -4.89 -24.78
CA ASP A 53 -8.22 -5.73 -25.97
C ASP A 53 -8.19 -4.90 -27.27
N GLU A 54 -8.52 -3.61 -27.18
CA GLU A 54 -8.52 -2.67 -28.30
C GLU A 54 -7.13 -2.09 -28.60
N MET A 55 -6.18 -2.18 -27.66
CA MET A 55 -4.85 -1.58 -27.77
C MET A 55 -3.87 -2.50 -28.51
N SER A 56 -3.17 -1.94 -29.51
CA SER A 56 -2.17 -2.67 -30.29
C SER A 56 -0.90 -2.93 -29.46
N ALA A 57 -0.07 -3.90 -29.88
CA ALA A 57 1.19 -4.19 -29.17
C ALA A 57 2.16 -2.98 -29.16
N GLU A 58 2.21 -2.22 -30.25
CA GLU A 58 3.05 -1.01 -30.37
C GLU A 58 2.51 0.14 -29.50
N GLU A 59 1.18 0.28 -29.42
CA GLU A 59 0.54 1.25 -28.51
C GLU A 59 0.81 0.90 -27.05
N TRP A 60 0.78 -0.40 -26.71
CA TRP A 60 1.13 -0.92 -25.39
C TRP A 60 2.58 -0.62 -25.02
N GLU A 61 3.52 -0.90 -25.94
CA GLU A 61 4.94 -0.68 -25.72
C GLU A 61 5.27 0.82 -25.56
N ALA A 62 4.62 1.68 -26.33
CA ALA A 62 4.78 3.13 -26.19
C ALA A 62 4.14 3.69 -24.90
N ALA A 63 3.01 3.13 -24.45
CA ALA A 63 2.36 3.56 -23.21
C ALA A 63 3.07 3.10 -21.93
N PHE A 64 3.72 1.94 -21.97
CA PHE A 64 4.38 1.33 -20.82
C PHE A 64 5.86 1.10 -21.09
N ASP A 65 6.52 2.10 -21.67
CA ASP A 65 7.93 2.06 -22.03
C ASP A 65 8.83 1.97 -20.78
N PRO A 66 9.53 0.84 -20.55
CA PRO A 66 10.50 0.68 -19.46
C PRO A 66 11.58 1.76 -19.42
N ASP A 67 11.97 2.27 -20.59
CA ASP A 67 13.05 3.25 -20.71
C ASP A 67 12.62 4.64 -20.24
N SER A 68 11.32 4.88 -20.12
CA SER A 68 10.77 6.10 -19.52
C SER A 68 10.76 6.09 -17.98
N TRP A 69 10.93 4.92 -17.34
CA TRP A 69 10.81 4.81 -15.88
C TRP A 69 12.03 5.38 -15.15
N ILE A 70 11.80 6.12 -14.08
CA ILE A 70 12.85 6.72 -13.27
C ILE A 70 13.68 5.61 -12.61
N THR A 71 14.99 5.67 -12.79
CA THR A 71 16.00 4.81 -12.15
C THR A 71 17.19 5.65 -11.68
N GLY A 72 18.22 5.00 -11.12
CA GLY A 72 19.40 5.66 -10.60
C GLY A 72 19.18 6.27 -9.22
N PRO A 73 20.00 7.28 -8.85
CA PRO A 73 19.88 7.97 -7.57
C PRO A 73 18.50 8.64 -7.37
N GLU A 74 17.86 9.09 -8.46
CA GLU A 74 16.55 9.74 -8.40
C GLU A 74 15.45 8.77 -7.93
N LEU A 75 15.48 7.52 -8.39
CA LEU A 75 14.56 6.49 -7.91
C LEU A 75 14.75 6.27 -6.41
N LEU A 76 15.99 6.17 -5.93
CA LEU A 76 16.27 5.95 -4.52
C LEU A 76 15.78 7.11 -3.65
N ASP A 77 15.94 8.35 -4.11
CA ASP A 77 15.45 9.53 -3.39
C ASP A 77 13.91 9.55 -3.33
N ARG A 78 13.24 9.17 -4.42
CA ARG A 78 11.77 9.04 -4.49
C ARG A 78 11.25 7.93 -3.57
N VAL A 79 11.88 6.75 -3.61
CA VAL A 79 11.54 5.61 -2.75
C VAL A 79 11.78 5.95 -1.28
N GLU A 80 12.89 6.62 -0.96
CA GLU A 80 13.18 7.07 0.40
C GLU A 80 12.05 7.96 0.92
N ALA A 81 11.63 8.95 0.13
CA ALA A 81 10.58 9.89 0.52
C ALA A 81 9.21 9.20 0.71
N ASP A 82 8.80 8.33 -0.22
CA ASP A 82 7.53 7.58 -0.11
C ASP A 82 7.53 6.63 1.09
N LEU A 83 8.60 5.85 1.29
CA LEU A 83 8.71 4.94 2.43
C LEU A 83 8.68 5.70 3.76
N LYS A 84 9.37 6.84 3.82
CA LYS A 84 9.36 7.73 4.99
C LYS A 84 7.95 8.22 5.30
N GLN A 85 7.17 8.59 4.29
CA GLN A 85 5.78 8.99 4.46
C GLN A 85 4.92 7.82 4.96
N ARG A 86 5.09 6.61 4.41
CA ARG A 86 4.37 5.42 4.87
C ARG A 86 4.69 5.04 6.31
N VAL A 87 5.93 5.28 6.76
CA VAL A 87 6.30 5.10 8.16
C VAL A 87 5.61 6.15 9.04
N LEU A 88 5.51 7.41 8.60
CA LEU A 88 4.76 8.45 9.30
C LEU A 88 3.27 8.10 9.44
N ASP A 89 2.67 7.58 8.36
CA ASP A 89 1.26 7.18 8.30
C ASP A 89 0.99 5.84 9.01
N ARG A 90 2.06 5.15 9.47
CA ARG A 90 2.04 3.85 10.16
C ARG A 90 1.57 2.68 9.29
N ASP A 91 1.71 2.83 7.98
CA ASP A 91 1.45 1.76 7.02
C ASP A 91 2.63 0.79 6.93
N VAL A 92 3.85 1.27 7.19
CA VAL A 92 5.09 0.48 7.19
C VAL A 92 5.84 0.68 8.51
N PHE A 93 6.41 -0.40 9.06
CA PHE A 93 7.28 -0.36 10.22
C PHE A 93 8.70 -0.74 9.82
N ALA A 94 9.49 0.28 9.47
CA ALA A 94 10.89 0.12 9.11
C ALA A 94 11.70 1.38 9.44
N ARG A 95 12.98 1.19 9.74
CA ARG A 95 14.01 2.23 9.73
C ARG A 95 14.59 2.31 8.32
N ILE A 96 14.79 3.53 7.83
CA ILE A 96 15.22 3.82 6.46
C ILE A 96 16.58 4.49 6.50
N GLU A 97 17.55 3.94 5.78
CA GLU A 97 18.93 4.43 5.70
C GLU A 97 19.34 4.58 4.23
N ARG A 98 19.70 5.80 3.83
CA ARG A 98 20.19 6.13 2.49
C ARG A 98 21.71 6.00 2.44
N HIS A 99 22.20 5.16 1.53
CA HIS A 99 23.61 5.04 1.15
C HIS A 99 23.81 5.59 -0.26
N GLU A 100 25.04 5.74 -0.77
CA GLU A 100 25.26 6.27 -2.13
C GLU A 100 24.65 5.33 -3.19
N ASP A 101 24.92 4.03 -3.07
CA ASP A 101 24.61 3.03 -4.08
C ASP A 101 23.34 2.21 -3.80
N TYR A 102 22.68 2.40 -2.65
CA TYR A 102 21.47 1.67 -2.29
C TYR A 102 20.66 2.38 -1.20
N LEU A 103 19.42 1.91 -1.00
CA LEU A 103 18.55 2.29 0.11
C LEU A 103 18.26 1.05 0.96
N LEU A 104 18.49 1.14 2.28
CA LEU A 104 18.21 0.06 3.22
C LEU A 104 16.97 0.39 4.05
N ALA A 105 15.97 -0.48 3.99
CA ALA A 105 14.83 -0.46 4.90
C ALA A 105 14.88 -1.71 5.78
N TYR A 106 14.74 -1.57 7.10
CA TYR A 106 14.74 -2.74 7.99
C TYR A 106 13.82 -2.60 9.19
N SER A 107 13.36 -3.75 9.65
CA SER A 107 12.49 -3.93 10.82
C SER A 107 13.19 -4.79 11.88
N ASP A 108 12.45 -5.24 12.88
CA ASP A 108 12.89 -6.22 13.87
C ASP A 108 12.99 -7.65 13.33
N THR A 109 12.38 -7.94 12.17
CA THR A 109 12.22 -9.32 11.66
C THR A 109 12.48 -9.49 10.16
N GLY A 110 12.92 -8.43 9.47
CA GLY A 110 13.14 -8.46 8.03
C GLY A 110 13.66 -7.13 7.52
N PHE A 111 14.16 -7.14 6.29
CA PHE A 111 14.81 -6.01 5.65
C PHE A 111 14.58 -6.02 4.13
N ALA A 112 14.90 -4.89 3.49
CA ALA A 112 14.96 -4.74 2.05
C ALA A 112 16.10 -3.79 1.69
N VAL A 113 16.92 -4.17 0.71
CA VAL A 113 17.95 -3.38 0.07
C VAL A 113 17.46 -3.06 -1.34
N VAL A 114 17.29 -1.77 -1.65
CA VAL A 114 16.86 -1.29 -2.95
C VAL A 114 18.05 -0.71 -3.69
N TYR A 115 18.25 -1.14 -4.93
CA TYR A 115 19.32 -0.67 -5.79
C TYR A 115 18.82 0.38 -6.80
N PRO A 116 19.73 1.13 -7.44
CA PRO A 116 19.36 2.22 -8.34
C PRO A 116 18.65 1.73 -9.60
N ASP A 117 18.88 0.49 -10.02
CA ASP A 117 18.20 -0.14 -11.17
C ASP A 117 16.76 -0.60 -10.84
N GLY A 118 16.33 -0.47 -9.58
CA GLY A 118 15.03 -0.92 -9.12
C GLY A 118 14.98 -2.41 -8.76
N SER A 119 16.13 -3.10 -8.73
CA SER A 119 16.21 -4.42 -8.10
C SER A 119 16.10 -4.29 -6.58
N VAL A 120 15.59 -5.34 -5.94
CA VAL A 120 15.45 -5.40 -4.49
C VAL A 120 15.88 -6.77 -3.97
N GLN A 121 16.63 -6.75 -2.87
CA GLN A 121 16.99 -7.92 -2.09
C GLN A 121 16.37 -7.80 -0.71
N GLY A 122 15.90 -8.89 -0.11
CA GLY A 122 15.39 -8.82 1.26
C GLY A 122 14.52 -9.98 1.69
N GLU A 123 13.93 -9.83 2.87
CA GLU A 123 13.01 -10.82 3.43
C GLU A 123 11.96 -10.18 4.34
N GLY A 124 10.88 -10.94 4.57
CA GLY A 124 9.83 -10.57 5.51
C GLY A 124 8.86 -9.51 4.99
N THR A 125 8.18 -8.83 5.91
CA THR A 125 7.14 -7.85 5.58
C THR A 125 7.72 -6.59 4.94
N VAL A 126 8.96 -6.22 5.28
CA VAL A 126 9.62 -5.04 4.72
C VAL A 126 9.79 -5.18 3.20
N LEU A 127 10.28 -6.33 2.71
CA LEU A 127 10.37 -6.59 1.26
C LEU A 127 9.00 -6.46 0.58
N ARG A 128 7.95 -7.01 1.19
CA ARG A 128 6.58 -6.96 0.65
C ARG A 128 6.07 -5.53 0.54
N ASP A 129 6.42 -4.67 1.48
CA ASP A 129 5.95 -3.29 1.53
C ASP A 129 6.77 -2.36 0.62
N VAL A 130 8.05 -2.66 0.40
CA VAL A 130 8.98 -1.87 -0.43
C VAL A 130 8.76 -2.08 -1.92
N LYS A 131 8.46 -3.32 -2.36
CA LYS A 131 8.26 -3.64 -3.79
C LYS A 131 7.23 -2.74 -4.49
N PRO A 132 6.00 -2.55 -3.95
CA PRO A 132 5.03 -1.64 -4.56
C PRO A 132 5.51 -0.19 -4.60
N THR A 133 6.27 0.26 -3.61
CA THR A 133 6.83 1.61 -3.58
C THR A 133 7.85 1.82 -4.69
N ILE A 134 8.73 0.86 -4.96
CA ILE A 134 9.69 0.95 -6.08
C ILE A 134 8.95 1.15 -7.41
N ALA A 135 7.94 0.32 -7.66
CA ALA A 135 7.16 0.38 -8.91
C ALA A 135 6.38 1.69 -9.07
N LEU A 136 5.85 2.26 -7.98
CA LEU A 136 5.17 3.56 -8.04
C LEU A 136 6.17 4.70 -8.21
N CYS A 137 7.28 4.68 -7.48
CA CYS A 137 8.30 5.73 -7.54
C CYS A 137 9.06 5.75 -8.85
N SER A 138 9.10 4.64 -9.59
CA SER A 138 9.66 4.60 -10.94
C SER A 138 8.76 5.26 -11.99
N MET A 139 7.48 5.48 -11.70
CA MET A 139 6.59 6.23 -12.59
C MET A 139 6.87 7.72 -12.45
N ASP A 140 7.00 8.39 -13.59
CA ASP A 140 7.13 9.83 -13.77
C ASP A 140 5.94 10.62 -13.22
N ASP A 141 4.73 10.14 -13.47
CA ASP A 141 3.47 10.78 -13.04
C ASP A 141 3.13 10.58 -11.56
N TYR A 142 3.88 9.75 -10.84
CA TYR A 142 3.66 9.54 -9.41
C TYR A 142 4.14 10.75 -8.61
N ASP A 143 3.25 11.37 -7.84
CA ASP A 143 3.58 12.50 -6.98
C ASP A 143 4.14 11.99 -5.64
N VAL A 144 5.43 12.23 -5.43
CA VAL A 144 6.15 11.75 -4.26
C VAL A 144 5.98 12.75 -3.12
N PRO A 145 5.55 12.32 -1.91
CA PRO A 145 5.36 13.22 -0.79
C PRO A 145 6.66 13.92 -0.34
N ASP A 146 6.56 15.23 -0.04
CA ASP A 146 7.62 15.98 0.63
C ASP A 146 7.69 15.60 2.13
N VAL A 147 8.71 14.84 2.51
CA VAL A 147 8.93 14.42 3.91
C VAL A 147 10.11 15.14 4.57
N PRO A 148 10.08 15.36 5.90
CA PRO A 148 11.21 15.92 6.62
C PRO A 148 12.46 15.03 6.50
N GLU A 149 13.62 15.67 6.36
CA GLU A 149 14.90 14.98 6.48
C GLU A 149 15.14 14.53 7.93
N GLY A 150 15.72 13.34 8.10
CA GLY A 150 16.13 12.80 9.39
C GLY A 150 15.40 11.52 9.81
N GLU A 151 15.52 11.21 11.11
CA GLU A 151 14.97 10.00 11.72
C GLU A 151 13.49 10.18 12.04
N ILE A 152 12.66 9.28 11.49
CA ILE A 152 11.20 9.35 11.57
C ILE A 152 10.64 8.57 12.75
N LEU A 153 11.29 7.47 13.10
CA LEU A 153 10.78 6.58 14.13
C LEU A 153 10.90 7.25 15.51
N PRO A 154 9.82 7.27 16.31
CA PRO A 154 9.88 7.78 17.67
C PRO A 154 10.73 6.86 18.54
N LYS A 155 11.34 7.42 19.57
CA LYS A 155 12.08 6.60 20.54
C LYS A 155 11.11 5.77 21.38
N PRO A 156 11.49 4.54 21.81
CA PRO A 156 10.59 3.68 22.59
C PRO A 156 9.94 4.38 23.80
N GLN A 157 10.69 5.23 24.50
CA GLN A 157 10.22 5.99 25.66
C GLN A 157 9.22 7.11 25.36
N GLU A 158 9.14 7.58 24.11
CA GLU A 158 8.26 8.68 23.70
C GLU A 158 6.84 8.19 23.41
N ILE A 159 6.63 6.88 23.41
CA ILE A 159 5.37 6.27 23.00
C ILE A 159 4.39 6.26 24.17
N PRO A 160 3.29 7.02 24.08
CA PRO A 160 2.29 7.05 25.13
C PRO A 160 1.59 5.71 25.27
N GLU A 161 1.21 5.34 26.49
CA GLU A 161 0.51 4.08 26.78
C GLU A 161 -0.96 4.07 26.32
N GLY A 162 -1.48 5.13 25.71
CA GLY A 162 -2.87 5.21 25.28
C GLY A 162 -3.17 6.28 24.22
N GLY A 163 -3.65 5.84 23.04
CA GLY A 163 -4.14 6.72 21.97
C GLY A 163 -5.66 6.92 21.95
N THR A 164 -6.40 6.09 22.69
CA THR A 164 -7.88 5.94 22.57
C THR A 164 -8.64 6.42 23.81
N GLU A 165 -7.98 7.23 24.65
CA GLU A 165 -8.48 7.62 25.97
C GLU A 165 -9.83 8.36 25.92
N LEU A 166 -10.05 9.23 24.93
CA LEU A 166 -11.30 9.99 24.80
C LEU A 166 -12.51 9.10 24.51
N GLY A 167 -12.38 8.17 23.56
CA GLY A 167 -13.45 7.24 23.20
C GLY A 167 -13.78 6.29 24.36
N ASN A 168 -12.73 5.80 25.03
CA ASN A 168 -12.87 5.03 26.26
C ASN A 168 -13.60 5.81 27.36
N TRP A 169 -13.22 7.07 27.59
CA TRP A 169 -13.84 7.93 28.60
C TRP A 169 -15.33 8.18 28.33
N MET A 170 -15.70 8.41 27.06
CA MET A 170 -17.11 8.56 26.66
C MET A 170 -17.92 7.28 26.98
N LEU A 171 -17.40 6.10 26.63
CA LEU A 171 -18.06 4.83 26.94
C LEU A 171 -18.17 4.58 28.45
N GLN A 172 -17.15 4.97 29.23
CA GLN A 172 -17.19 4.88 30.69
C GLN A 172 -18.26 5.78 31.31
N ILE A 173 -18.42 7.02 30.82
CA ILE A 173 -19.50 7.91 31.28
C ILE A 173 -20.87 7.31 31.01
N VAL A 174 -21.07 6.80 29.79
CA VAL A 174 -22.33 6.15 29.42
C VAL A 174 -22.56 4.92 30.31
N ALA A 175 -21.55 4.08 30.53
CA ALA A 175 -21.65 2.93 31.42
C ALA A 175 -22.01 3.36 32.86
N PHE A 176 -21.40 4.42 33.39
CA PHE A 176 -21.72 4.94 34.72
C PHE A 176 -23.16 5.48 34.81
N ALA A 177 -23.62 6.21 33.79
CA ALA A 177 -24.99 6.67 33.70
C ALA A 177 -25.99 5.50 33.65
N GLN A 178 -25.65 4.43 32.92
CA GLN A 178 -26.44 3.20 32.87
C GLN A 178 -26.51 2.49 34.23
N VAL A 179 -25.40 2.44 34.98
CA VAL A 179 -25.41 1.93 36.36
C VAL A 179 -26.33 2.78 37.24
N ALA A 180 -26.21 4.11 37.19
CA ALA A 180 -27.04 5.00 37.99
C ALA A 180 -28.54 4.84 37.65
N ALA A 181 -28.89 4.75 36.36
CA ALA A 181 -30.24 4.51 35.90
C ALA A 181 -30.76 3.12 36.35
N GLY A 182 -29.95 2.08 36.18
CA GLY A 182 -30.28 0.72 36.59
C GLY A 182 -30.56 0.61 38.09
N LEU A 183 -29.66 1.14 38.92
CA LEU A 183 -29.83 1.20 40.37
C LEU A 183 -31.03 2.06 40.78
N GLY A 184 -31.25 3.20 40.11
CA GLY A 184 -32.40 4.07 40.34
C GLY A 184 -33.73 3.36 40.05
N LEU A 185 -33.81 2.60 38.97
CA LEU A 185 -35.00 1.82 38.60
C LEU A 185 -35.25 0.65 39.55
N LEU A 186 -34.20 -0.08 39.95
CA LEU A 186 -34.31 -1.13 40.96
C LEU A 186 -34.81 -0.57 42.29
N GLY A 187 -34.20 0.53 42.77
CA GLY A 187 -34.65 1.24 43.97
C GLY A 187 -36.09 1.71 43.85
N ALA A 188 -36.49 2.25 42.70
CA ALA A 188 -37.86 2.67 42.45
C ALA A 188 -38.87 1.51 42.50
N GLY A 189 -38.50 0.34 41.95
CA GLY A 189 -39.31 -0.87 42.00
C GLY A 189 -39.56 -1.34 43.43
N VAL A 190 -38.53 -1.34 44.27
CA VAL A 190 -38.60 -1.84 45.66
C VAL A 190 -39.24 -0.84 46.61
N PHE A 191 -38.77 0.42 46.64
CA PHE A 191 -39.17 1.39 47.66
C PHE A 191 -40.47 2.13 47.34
N PHE A 192 -40.81 2.27 46.05
CA PHE A 192 -41.99 3.03 45.62
C PHE A 192 -43.06 2.14 44.98
N ASN A 193 -42.93 0.81 45.10
CA ASN A 193 -43.86 -0.19 44.60
C ASN A 193 -44.22 0.00 43.10
N ARG A 194 -43.25 0.42 42.27
CA ARG A 194 -43.43 0.61 40.82
C ARG A 194 -43.52 -0.69 40.00
N GLY A 195 -43.57 -1.84 40.68
CA GLY A 195 -43.85 -3.14 40.07
C GLY A 195 -42.67 -3.76 39.32
N ILE A 196 -42.91 -4.97 38.80
CA ILE A 196 -41.91 -5.84 38.17
C ILE A 196 -41.25 -5.21 36.93
N ILE A 197 -41.95 -4.32 36.21
CA ILE A 197 -41.44 -3.65 35.02
C ILE A 197 -40.23 -2.77 35.36
N ALA A 198 -40.28 -2.02 36.47
CA ALA A 198 -39.16 -1.20 36.91
C ALA A 198 -37.94 -2.06 37.29
N ILE A 199 -38.18 -3.23 37.90
CA ILE A 199 -37.12 -4.16 38.26
C ILE A 199 -36.46 -4.74 37.01
N VAL A 200 -37.24 -5.23 36.05
CA VAL A 200 -36.73 -5.81 34.79
C VAL A 200 -35.95 -4.77 33.99
N ALA A 201 -36.49 -3.54 33.86
CA ALA A 201 -35.77 -2.45 33.20
C ALA A 201 -34.47 -2.13 33.94
N GLY A 202 -34.48 -2.03 35.27
CA GLY A 202 -33.27 -1.79 36.06
C GLY A 202 -32.18 -2.84 35.83
N VAL A 203 -32.55 -4.13 35.82
CA VAL A 203 -31.62 -5.21 35.48
C VAL A 203 -31.07 -5.06 34.06
N PHE A 204 -31.92 -4.73 33.09
CA PHE A 204 -31.48 -4.54 31.70
C PHE A 204 -30.43 -3.42 31.56
N PHE A 205 -30.64 -2.27 32.20
CA PHE A 205 -29.66 -1.18 32.24
C PHE A 205 -28.33 -1.62 32.86
N LEU A 206 -28.36 -2.44 33.93
CA LEU A 206 -27.14 -2.99 34.53
C LEU A 206 -26.42 -3.98 33.61
N VAL A 207 -27.15 -4.82 32.88
CA VAL A 207 -26.55 -5.74 31.89
C VAL A 207 -25.84 -4.96 30.79
N ILE A 208 -26.45 -3.90 30.26
CA ILE A 208 -25.80 -3.01 29.28
C ILE A 208 -24.55 -2.38 29.88
N ALA A 209 -24.63 -1.84 31.11
CA ALA A 209 -23.49 -1.22 31.76
C ALA A 209 -22.30 -2.20 31.92
N VAL A 210 -22.57 -3.43 32.35
CA VAL A 210 -21.56 -4.49 32.46
C VAL A 210 -20.92 -4.76 31.10
N GLY A 211 -21.72 -4.89 30.03
CA GLY A 211 -21.21 -5.07 28.67
C GLY A 211 -20.28 -3.94 28.24
N LEU A 212 -20.68 -2.69 28.48
CA LEU A 212 -19.85 -1.52 28.16
C LEU A 212 -18.53 -1.50 28.95
N PHE A 213 -18.54 -1.86 30.24
CA PHE A 213 -17.32 -1.98 31.03
C PHE A 213 -16.38 -3.07 30.51
N PHE A 214 -16.91 -4.21 30.06
CA PHE A 214 -16.11 -5.25 29.44
C PHE A 214 -15.45 -4.78 28.14
N THR A 215 -16.20 -4.09 27.26
CA THR A 215 -15.67 -3.52 26.02
C THR A 215 -14.52 -2.54 26.31
N VAL A 216 -14.71 -1.65 27.28
CA VAL A 216 -13.71 -0.69 27.75
C VAL A 216 -12.47 -1.38 28.31
N ALA A 217 -12.64 -2.37 29.19
CA ALA A 217 -11.54 -3.08 29.81
C ALA A 217 -10.68 -3.81 28.77
N ASN A 218 -11.32 -4.43 27.78
CA ASN A 218 -10.64 -5.10 26.67
C ASN A 218 -9.88 -4.09 25.79
N ALA A 219 -10.49 -2.95 25.45
CA ALA A 219 -9.84 -1.89 24.67
C ALA A 219 -8.58 -1.38 25.37
N ARG A 220 -8.68 -1.06 26.67
CA ARG A 220 -7.54 -0.55 27.45
C ARG A 220 -6.38 -1.56 27.53
N LEU A 221 -6.69 -2.84 27.70
CA LEU A 221 -5.69 -3.89 27.76
C LEU A 221 -5.02 -4.08 26.39
N SER A 222 -5.81 -4.10 25.32
CA SER A 222 -5.33 -4.18 23.94
C SER A 222 -4.40 -3.02 23.59
N ASP A 223 -4.77 -1.79 23.93
CA ASP A 223 -3.96 -0.59 23.66
C ASP A 223 -2.61 -0.65 24.39
N ARG A 224 -2.62 -1.07 25.65
CA ARG A 224 -1.39 -1.24 26.44
C ARG A 224 -0.45 -2.28 25.82
N PHE A 225 -0.99 -3.46 25.45
CA PHE A 225 -0.18 -4.51 24.84
C PHE A 225 0.43 -4.07 23.51
N ARG A 226 -0.35 -3.39 22.66
CA ARG A 226 0.15 -2.86 21.39
C ARG A 226 1.27 -1.83 21.59
N ALA A 227 1.13 -0.95 22.59
CA ALA A 227 2.18 0.01 22.91
C ALA A 227 3.46 -0.66 23.44
N GLU A 228 3.32 -1.68 24.29
CA GLU A 228 4.44 -2.47 24.81
C GLU A 228 5.14 -3.25 23.69
N GLU A 229 4.37 -3.91 22.81
CA GLU A 229 4.89 -4.62 21.63
C GLU A 229 5.64 -3.68 20.70
N PHE A 230 5.05 -2.53 20.36
CA PHE A 230 5.71 -1.56 19.47
C PHE A 230 7.02 -1.03 20.06
N ARG A 231 7.09 -0.78 21.38
CA ARG A 231 8.34 -0.42 22.05
C ARG A 231 9.38 -1.53 21.96
N GLU A 232 8.96 -2.79 22.13
CA GLU A 232 9.86 -3.93 22.04
C GLU A 232 10.43 -4.06 20.63
N ARG A 233 9.61 -3.88 19.60
CA ARG A 233 10.06 -3.89 18.20
C ARG A 233 11.06 -2.75 17.92
N LEU A 234 10.83 -1.55 18.45
CA LEU A 234 11.80 -0.45 18.34
C LEU A 234 13.12 -0.73 19.05
N ARG A 235 13.11 -1.43 20.19
CA ARG A 235 14.33 -1.88 20.88
C ARG A 235 15.06 -2.96 20.11
N ALA A 236 14.33 -3.89 19.49
CA ALA A 236 14.91 -4.95 18.67
C ALA A 236 15.61 -4.39 17.42
N MET A 237 15.08 -3.30 16.85
CA MET A 237 15.74 -2.52 15.80
C MET A 237 16.86 -1.62 16.32
N ASN A 238 17.08 -1.62 17.64
CA ASN A 238 18.15 -0.90 18.32
C ASN A 238 18.16 0.62 18.03
N VAL A 239 16.95 1.19 17.83
CA VAL A 239 16.72 2.64 17.56
C VAL A 239 17.28 3.54 18.67
N GLU A 240 17.48 3.01 19.89
CA GLU A 240 18.02 3.78 21.01
C GLU A 240 19.56 3.90 21.02
N SER A 241 20.28 2.86 20.58
CA SER A 241 21.75 2.85 20.56
C SER A 241 22.32 3.30 19.21
N GLY A 242 21.52 3.24 18.14
CA GLY A 242 21.94 3.55 16.78
C GLY A 242 22.71 2.41 16.10
N GLU A 243 22.97 1.30 16.80
CA GLU A 243 23.58 0.10 16.23
C GLU A 243 22.58 -0.66 15.34
N ARG A 244 23.07 -1.38 14.33
CA ARG A 244 22.24 -2.17 13.42
C ARG A 244 22.01 -3.59 13.96
N PRO A 245 20.86 -4.23 13.68
CA PRO A 245 20.66 -5.64 13.99
C PRO A 245 21.66 -6.56 13.26
N ASP A 246 22.16 -7.59 13.95
CA ASP A 246 23.18 -8.53 13.44
C ASP A 246 22.76 -9.33 12.19
N PHE A 247 21.46 -9.44 11.92
CA PHE A 247 20.93 -10.20 10.77
C PHE A 247 20.97 -9.42 9.46
N LEU A 248 21.26 -8.11 9.50
CA LEU A 248 21.30 -7.31 8.29
C LEU A 248 22.51 -7.68 7.43
N PRO A 249 22.35 -7.68 6.09
CA PRO A 249 23.44 -7.99 5.16
C PRO A 249 24.39 -6.81 4.99
N VAL A 250 24.58 -5.98 6.02
CA VAL A 250 25.47 -4.82 6.00
C VAL A 250 26.37 -4.84 7.20
N ASP A 251 27.63 -4.48 7.01
CA ASP A 251 28.59 -4.35 8.11
C ASP A 251 28.39 -3.05 8.91
N GLU A 252 29.24 -2.85 9.93
CA GLU A 252 29.22 -1.64 10.77
C GLU A 252 29.49 -0.36 9.96
N ASP A 253 30.22 -0.46 8.85
CA ASP A 253 30.56 0.65 7.96
C ASP A 253 29.44 0.91 6.91
N GLY A 254 28.42 0.06 6.83
CA GLY A 254 27.35 0.16 5.85
C GLY A 254 27.78 -0.27 4.46
N GLN A 255 28.59 -1.32 4.37
CA GLN A 255 28.87 -2.03 3.14
C GLN A 255 28.09 -3.34 3.11
N ILE A 256 27.53 -3.67 1.96
CA ILE A 256 26.78 -4.91 1.76
C ILE A 256 27.75 -6.09 1.84
N VAL A 257 27.44 -7.06 2.69
CA VAL A 257 28.17 -8.31 2.83
C VAL A 257 27.43 -9.37 2.00
N ASP A 258 27.87 -9.52 0.75
CA ASP A 258 27.28 -10.29 -0.36
C ASP A 258 27.06 -11.79 -0.06
N ASP A 259 27.72 -12.34 0.97
CA ASP A 259 27.71 -13.78 1.28
C ASP A 259 26.38 -14.32 1.88
N GLN A 260 25.32 -13.51 2.03
CA GLN A 260 24.11 -13.91 2.78
C GLN A 260 22.77 -13.89 2.01
N ILE A 261 22.70 -13.46 0.74
CA ILE A 261 21.41 -13.33 0.04
C ILE A 261 21.52 -13.76 -1.43
N ASP A 262 20.96 -14.93 -1.75
CA ASP A 262 20.98 -15.50 -3.11
C ASP A 262 19.82 -15.03 -4.01
N ASP A 263 18.84 -14.26 -3.48
CA ASP A 263 17.57 -13.96 -4.14
C ASP A 263 17.40 -12.44 -4.42
N GLU A 264 18.19 -11.90 -5.34
CA GLU A 264 17.91 -10.58 -5.93
C GLU A 264 16.73 -10.68 -6.91
N GLU A 265 15.73 -9.82 -6.70
CA GLU A 265 14.54 -9.77 -7.55
C GLU A 265 14.44 -8.40 -8.23
N ALA A 266 14.44 -8.41 -9.56
CA ALA A 266 14.16 -7.22 -10.35
C ALA A 266 12.66 -6.87 -10.24
N VAL A 267 12.35 -5.68 -9.69
CA VAL A 267 10.98 -5.15 -9.67
C VAL A 267 10.63 -4.52 -11.00
N LEU A 268 11.59 -3.83 -11.60
CA LEU A 268 11.45 -3.20 -12.90
C LEU A 268 11.90 -4.18 -14.01
N PRO A 269 11.28 -4.13 -15.20
CA PRO A 269 11.74 -4.90 -16.34
C PRO A 269 13.15 -4.46 -16.74
N PRO A 270 13.97 -5.38 -17.26
CA PRO A 270 15.31 -5.05 -17.72
C PRO A 270 15.24 -4.04 -18.85
N ARG A 271 16.06 -2.98 -18.76
CA ARG A 271 16.23 -2.03 -19.87
C ARG A 271 16.94 -2.69 -21.03
N GLU A 272 16.48 -2.44 -22.25
CA GLU A 272 17.23 -2.81 -23.45
C GLU A 272 18.36 -1.80 -23.63
N ASP A 273 19.60 -2.26 -23.50
CA ASP A 273 20.78 -1.41 -23.63
C ASP A 273 20.87 -0.92 -25.10
N PRO A 274 20.73 0.39 -25.38
CA PRO A 274 20.72 0.89 -26.77
C PRO A 274 22.08 0.73 -27.48
N ASP A 275 23.14 0.35 -26.75
CA ASP A 275 24.50 0.18 -27.25
C ASP A 275 24.92 -1.30 -27.45
N GLY A 276 23.97 -2.23 -27.55
CA GLY A 276 24.21 -3.62 -27.95
C GLY A 276 24.61 -3.80 -29.42
N ALA A 277 25.78 -3.30 -29.82
CA ALA A 277 26.44 -3.55 -31.11
C ALA A 277 27.66 -4.48 -30.98
#